data_AF-Q2MG22-F1
#
_entry.id   AF-Q2MG22-F1
#
_cell.length_a   1.000
_cell.length_b   1.000
_cell.length_c   1.000
_cell.angle_alpha   90.00
_cell.angle_beta   90.00
_cell.angle_gamma   90.00
#
_symmetry.space_group_name_H-M   'P 1'
#
loop_
_entity.id
_entity.type
_entity.pdbx_description
1 polymer ?
#
loop_
_entity_poly.entity_id
_entity_poly.type
_entity_poly.pdbx_seq_one_letter_code
_entity_poly.pdbx_strand_id
1 'polypeptide(L)' 'MQRIQAGTHPENFAEQKALAKAGFPLEGVVRACEFRAGQWRDGYLYSRLRTDPAPDLPSD' A
#
# COMPACT_ATOMS: atom_id res chain seq x y z
N MET A 1 5.23 17.29 5.54
CA MET A 1 4.43 16.22 4.88
C MET A 1 3.65 15.46 5.96
N GLN A 2 2.32 15.34 5.82
CA GLN A 2 1.43 14.70 6.82
C GLN A 2 1.08 13.24 6.52
N ARG A 3 1.18 12.83 5.25
CA ARG A 3 0.87 11.48 4.75
C ARG A 3 1.97 11.02 3.81
N ILE A 4 2.29 9.74 3.85
CA ILE A 4 3.03 9.02 2.82
C ILE A 4 2.10 7.95 2.26
N GLN A 5 2.11 7.73 0.95
CA GLN A 5 1.24 6.76 0.29
C GLN A 5 2.01 5.91 -0.72
N ALA A 6 1.54 4.70 -0.93
CA ALA A 6 2.06 3.75 -1.91
C ALA A 6 0.91 3.01 -2.58
N GLY A 7 0.99 2.88 -3.90
CA GLY A 7 0.06 2.08 -4.69
C GLY A 7 0.70 0.74 -5.07
N THR A 8 -0.07 -0.35 -5.05
CA THR A 8 0.36 -1.65 -5.56
C THR A 8 -0.79 -2.38 -6.24
N HIS A 9 -0.49 -3.37 -7.09
CA HIS A 9 -1.53 -4.20 -7.70
C HIS A 9 -2.07 -5.26 -6.73
N PRO A 10 -3.36 -5.65 -6.85
CA PRO A 10 -3.96 -6.72 -6.05
C PRO A 10 -3.21 -8.06 -6.10
N GLU A 11 -2.54 -8.34 -7.21
CA GLU A 11 -1.74 -9.56 -7.41
C GLU A 11 -0.32 -9.48 -6.83
N ASN A 12 0.19 -8.29 -6.46
CA ASN A 12 1.54 -8.14 -5.92
C ASN A 12 1.58 -8.39 -4.41
N PHE A 13 1.38 -9.66 -4.03
CA PHE A 13 1.35 -10.07 -2.62
C PHE A 13 2.66 -9.78 -1.86
N ALA A 14 3.81 -9.76 -2.54
CA ALA A 14 5.09 -9.47 -1.92
C ALA A 14 5.17 -8.01 -1.47
N GLU A 15 4.77 -7.08 -2.33
CA GLU A 15 4.73 -5.65 -1.99
C GLU A 15 3.66 -5.33 -0.95
N GLN A 16 2.46 -5.95 -1.03
CA GLN A 16 1.43 -5.79 -0.01
C GLN A 16 1.94 -6.21 1.39
N LYS A 17 2.66 -7.34 1.49
CA LYS A 17 3.29 -7.78 2.74
C LYS A 17 4.38 -6.82 3.21
N ALA A 18 5.19 -6.29 2.29
CA ALA A 18 6.23 -5.33 2.62
C ALA A 18 5.64 -4.01 3.17
N LEU A 19 4.58 -3.49 2.53
CA LEU A 19 3.87 -2.29 2.97
C LEU A 19 3.22 -2.48 4.35
N ALA A 20 2.56 -3.61 4.57
CA ALA A 20 2.00 -3.96 5.87
C ALA A 20 3.07 -4.03 6.96
N LYS A 21 4.21 -4.70 6.70
CA LYS A 21 5.34 -4.78 7.65
C LYS A 21 5.97 -3.41 7.92
N ALA A 22 5.98 -2.51 6.92
CA ALA A 22 6.45 -1.15 7.08
C ALA A 22 5.46 -0.22 7.81
N GLY A 23 4.29 -0.73 8.23
CA GLY A 23 3.30 0.01 9.00
C GLY A 23 2.38 0.88 8.15
N PHE A 24 2.23 0.58 6.86
CA PHE A 24 1.23 1.23 6.02
C PHE A 24 -0.05 0.40 6.03
N PRO A 25 -1.15 0.87 6.65
CA PRO A 25 -2.46 0.25 6.49
C PRO A 25 -2.98 0.35 5.03
N LEU A 26 -3.81 -0.61 4.63
CA LEU A 26 -4.59 -0.54 3.41
C LEU A 26 -5.73 0.47 3.62
N GLU A 27 -5.72 1.57 2.87
CA GLU A 27 -6.74 2.61 2.97
C GLU A 27 -7.88 2.39 1.98
N GLY A 28 -7.63 1.72 0.84
CA GLY A 28 -8.69 1.34 -0.07
C GLY A 28 -8.25 0.80 -1.42
N VAL A 29 -9.23 0.61 -2.30
CA VAL A 29 -9.06 0.16 -3.68
C VAL A 29 -9.42 1.28 -4.63
N VAL A 30 -8.48 1.66 -5.49
CA VAL A 30 -8.69 2.57 -6.61
C VAL A 30 -9.08 1.73 -7.83
N ARG A 31 -10.36 1.75 -8.17
CA ARG A 31 -10.91 0.89 -9.23
C ARG A 31 -10.47 1.35 -10.61
N ALA A 32 -10.11 0.41 -11.48
CA ALA A 32 -9.71 0.65 -12.88
C ALA A 32 -8.71 1.81 -13.05
N CYS A 33 -7.70 1.89 -12.18
CA CYS A 33 -6.76 3.01 -12.13
C CYS A 33 -5.59 2.89 -13.12
N GLU A 34 -5.33 1.70 -13.65
CA GLU A 34 -4.26 1.45 -14.60
C GLU A 34 -4.74 0.56 -15.76
N PHE A 35 -4.36 0.92 -16.99
CA PHE A 35 -4.56 0.07 -18.16
C PHE A 35 -3.25 -0.60 -18.56
N ARG A 36 -3.19 -1.93 -18.45
CA ARG A 36 -1.99 -2.71 -18.76
C ARG A 36 -2.36 -4.06 -19.37
N ALA A 37 -1.61 -4.46 -20.40
CA ALA A 37 -1.83 -5.72 -21.12
C ALA A 37 -3.28 -5.91 -21.62
N GLY A 38 -3.90 -4.83 -22.13
CA GLY A 38 -5.24 -4.87 -22.71
C GLY A 38 -6.38 -4.87 -21.69
N GLN A 39 -6.11 -4.69 -20.41
CA GLN A 39 -7.11 -4.75 -19.34
C GLN A 39 -6.94 -3.59 -18.35
N TRP A 40 -8.07 -3.06 -17.87
CA TRP A 40 -8.09 -2.18 -16.71
C TRP A 40 -7.86 -2.98 -15.43
N ARG A 41 -7.02 -2.45 -14.54
CA ARG A 41 -6.68 -3.06 -13.26
C ARG A 41 -6.98 -2.10 -12.12
N ASP A 42 -7.38 -2.70 -11.01
CA ASP A 42 -7.51 -2.00 -9.74
C ASP A 42 -6.13 -1.78 -9.13
N GLY A 43 -6.02 -0.78 -8.26
CA GLY A 43 -4.84 -0.53 -7.44
C GLY A 43 -5.22 -0.50 -5.97
N TYR A 44 -4.41 -1.11 -5.13
CA TYR A 44 -4.52 -0.98 -3.68
C TYR A 44 -3.73 0.24 -3.23
N LEU A 45 -4.39 1.13 -2.47
CA LEU A 45 -3.78 2.31 -1.89
C LEU A 45 -3.46 2.05 -0.42
N TYR A 46 -2.18 2.05 -0.11
CA TYR A 46 -1.66 2.02 1.24
C TYR A 46 -1.21 3.41 1.65
N SER A 47 -1.39 3.78 2.91
CA SER A 47 -0.90 5.05 3.40
C SER A 47 -0.57 5.01 4.88
N ARG A 48 0.28 5.95 5.30
CA ARG A 48 0.60 6.16 6.71
C ARG A 48 0.61 7.64 7.01
N LEU A 49 -0.03 8.02 8.10
CA LEU A 49 -0.05 9.36 8.65
C LEU A 49 1.10 9.58 9.63
N ARG A 50 1.46 10.84 9.85
CA ARG A 50 2.44 11.21 10.88
C ARG A 50 2.06 10.72 12.29
N THR A 51 0.76 10.61 12.57
CA THR A 51 0.18 10.22 13.85
C THR A 51 0.07 8.70 14.05
N ASP A 52 0.34 7.90 13.02
CA ASP A 52 0.22 6.45 13.12
C ASP A 52 1.39 5.86 13.92
N PRO A 53 1.14 4.78 14.70
CA PRO A 53 2.17 4.13 15.49
C PRO A 53 3.36 3.70 14.62
N ALA A 54 4.53 3.62 15.23
CA ALA A 54 5.69 3.01 14.58
C ALA A 54 5.38 1.54 14.23
N PRO A 55 5.84 1.05 13.07
CA PRO A 55 5.76 -0.38 12.79
C PRO A 55 6.49 -1.15 13.90
N ASP A 56 5.91 -2.28 14.28
CA ASP A 56 6.51 -3.20 15.25
C ASP A 56 7.66 -3.95 14.55
N LEU A 57 8.82 -3.29 14.55
CA LEU A 57 10.06 -3.84 14.05
C LEU A 57 10.76 -4.55 15.21
N PRO A 58 11.31 -5.77 14.99
CA PRO A 58 12.10 -6.41 16.02
C PRO A 58 13.24 -5.49 16.43
N SER A 59 13.42 -5.33 17.75
CA SER A 59 14.64 -4.74 18.30
C SER A 59 15.82 -5.64 17.96
N ASP A 60 16.87 -5.07 17.36
CA ASP A 60 18.14 -5.75 17.10
C ASP A 60 18.75 -6.36 18.38
#